data_AF-A0A5C6E9Y2-F1
#
_entry.id   AF-A0A5C6E9Y2-F1
#
_cell.length_a   1.000
_cell.length_b   1.000
_cell.length_c   1.000
_cell.angle_alpha   90.00
_cell.angle_beta   90.00
_cell.angle_gamma   90.00
#
_symmetry.space_group_name_H-M   'P 1'
#
loop_
_entity.id
_entity.type
_entity.pdbx_description
1 polymer ?
#
loop_
_entity_poly.entity_id
_entity_poly.type
_entity_poly.pdbx_seq_one_letter_code
_entity_poly.pdbx_strand_id
1 'polypeptide(L)'
;MRDLLRSIHQPICVALLSLSAFWCNIGWTEESLVANPNSDQTSFFSDENVSYQIDFGTEQPIEGVIQWQLTVLHRTFGRGDIQIDLKPEQRKSVTLNFQMPHVKTHVIQESTLSLRLAQAGNGDAVTIFQRGLWAFPRDAFADRNAWLNQLDLRLYDPVGDTAKVLDEAEIPFQEIRSIAALATIENGIVIIGEGIEVQSNSGLAETLFSLCADGQRILWFSPANGHFGIPGIGDDSEKKRPDHLLLMGSDRLWQLDKRLDTFAWTAEDHQGVGLQLADEGGRIVIKFVEPPDGWTWLEATFRDTDGQLILCGLQLAEVWNVSPTPRYMLARLLEQLDNSQKPEEQETEK
;
A
#
# COMPACT_ATOMS: atom_id res chain seq x y z
N MET A 1 -53.59 -39.26 2.74
CA MET A 1 -54.26 -40.55 3.01
C MET A 1 -53.93 -41.47 1.85
N ARG A 2 -52.96 -42.38 2.07
CA ARG A 2 -52.57 -43.54 1.25
C ARG A 2 -52.06 -43.24 -0.18
N ASP A 3 -51.11 -43.93 -0.78
CA ASP A 3 -50.06 -44.90 -0.44
C ASP A 3 -49.35 -45.21 -1.78
N LEU A 4 -48.20 -45.90 -1.71
CA LEU A 4 -47.42 -46.59 -2.77
C LEU A 4 -46.18 -45.82 -3.28
N LEU A 5 -44.98 -45.99 -2.70
CA LEU A 5 -44.06 -47.17 -2.64
C LEU A 5 -43.43 -47.59 -3.97
N ARG A 6 -42.09 -47.43 -4.03
CA ARG A 6 -41.03 -48.36 -4.53
C ARG A 6 -39.70 -47.61 -4.37
N SER A 7 -38.84 -47.84 -3.36
CA SER A 7 -38.04 -49.03 -3.02
C SER A 7 -37.19 -49.57 -4.18
N ILE A 8 -35.90 -49.18 -4.20
CA ILE A 8 -34.80 -49.98 -4.75
C ILE A 8 -33.63 -49.90 -3.77
N HIS A 9 -33.14 -51.08 -3.39
CA HIS A 9 -32.03 -51.33 -2.47
C HIS A 9 -30.74 -51.69 -3.23
N GLN A 10 -29.61 -51.52 -2.50
CA GLN A 10 -28.32 -52.25 -2.56
C GLN A 10 -27.15 -51.64 -3.35
N PRO A 11 -25.87 -51.98 -3.03
CA PRO A 11 -25.28 -52.40 -1.76
C PRO A 11 -23.96 -51.67 -1.39
N ILE A 12 -23.48 -52.04 -0.20
CA ILE A 12 -22.26 -51.71 0.53
C ILE A 12 -20.97 -52.12 -0.22
N CYS A 13 -19.96 -51.24 -0.25
CA CYS A 13 -18.55 -51.62 -0.45
C CYS A 13 -17.75 -51.28 0.82
N VAL A 14 -17.41 -52.31 1.60
CA VAL A 14 -16.39 -52.26 2.66
C VAL A 14 -15.03 -52.43 1.97
N ALA A 15 -14.19 -51.39 2.01
CA ALA A 15 -12.79 -51.50 1.66
C ALA A 15 -11.97 -51.69 2.95
N LEU A 16 -11.52 -52.92 3.17
CA LEU A 16 -10.46 -53.27 4.10
C LEU A 16 -9.11 -52.86 3.49
N LEU A 17 -8.45 -51.86 4.06
CA LEU A 17 -7.04 -51.59 3.78
C LEU A 17 -6.19 -52.02 4.98
N SER A 18 -5.61 -53.20 4.85
CA SER A 18 -4.39 -53.59 5.55
C SER A 18 -3.21 -52.81 4.98
N LEU A 19 -2.50 -52.04 5.79
CA LEU A 19 -1.12 -51.66 5.48
C LEU A 19 -0.20 -51.90 6.67
N SER A 20 0.77 -52.75 6.38
CA SER A 20 1.91 -53.17 7.15
C SER A 20 2.90 -52.05 7.45
N ALA A 21 3.63 -52.22 8.55
CA ALA A 21 4.83 -51.49 8.95
C ALA A 21 6.00 -51.66 7.96
N PHE A 22 7.05 -50.84 8.16
CA PHE A 22 8.26 -50.58 7.36
C PHE A 22 8.03 -49.46 6.33
N TRP A 23 8.66 -48.28 6.39
CA TRP A 23 10.05 -47.93 6.70
C TRP A 23 10.14 -46.64 7.53
N CYS A 24 11.16 -46.54 8.38
CA CYS A 24 11.59 -45.29 9.00
C CYS A 24 12.26 -44.42 7.91
N ASN A 25 11.45 -43.74 7.11
CA ASN A 25 11.90 -42.53 6.43
C ASN A 25 11.82 -41.43 7.48
N ILE A 26 12.96 -41.04 8.05
CA ILE A 26 13.12 -39.67 8.56
C ILE A 26 13.16 -38.80 7.30
N GLY A 27 11.99 -38.63 6.68
CA GLY A 27 11.76 -37.54 5.76
C GLY A 27 11.78 -36.30 6.62
N TRP A 28 12.93 -35.62 6.64
CA TRP A 28 13.00 -34.26 7.15
C TRP A 28 11.97 -33.46 6.36
N THR A 29 10.93 -32.96 7.05
CA THR A 29 10.01 -32.02 6.43
C THR A 29 10.80 -30.76 6.12
N GLU A 30 10.44 -30.04 5.06
CA GLU A 30 10.98 -28.73 4.65
C GLU A 30 10.85 -27.64 5.75
N GLU A 31 10.43 -28.00 6.97
CA GLU A 31 9.97 -27.11 8.05
C GLU A 31 11.04 -26.78 9.10
N SER A 32 12.27 -27.29 8.98
CA SER A 32 13.26 -27.11 10.07
C SER A 32 13.94 -25.73 10.11
N LEU A 33 14.07 -25.01 8.99
CA LEU A 33 14.67 -23.68 8.95
C LEU A 33 13.62 -22.65 8.53
N VAL A 34 13.32 -21.71 9.41
CA VAL A 34 12.42 -20.58 9.12
C VAL A 34 13.27 -19.36 8.79
N ALA A 35 12.96 -18.71 7.68
CA ALA A 35 13.56 -17.45 7.25
C ALA A 35 12.50 -16.34 7.25
N ASN A 36 12.64 -15.37 8.14
CA ASN A 36 11.72 -14.25 8.29
C ASN A 36 12.43 -12.95 7.91
N PRO A 37 11.95 -12.19 6.90
CA PRO A 37 12.50 -10.88 6.63
C PRO A 37 12.17 -9.93 7.78
N ASN A 38 13.12 -9.07 8.16
CA ASN A 38 12.91 -8.11 9.25
C ASN A 38 12.17 -6.84 8.81
N SER A 39 11.83 -6.77 7.52
CA SER A 39 11.13 -5.64 6.91
C SER A 39 10.11 -6.16 5.90
N ASP A 40 8.99 -5.46 5.82
CA ASP A 40 7.97 -5.69 4.78
C ASP A 40 8.26 -4.97 3.46
N GLN A 41 9.40 -4.28 3.36
CA GLN A 41 9.81 -3.60 2.14
C GLN A 41 9.95 -4.58 0.97
N THR A 42 9.23 -4.27 -0.09
CA THR A 42 9.29 -4.97 -1.38
C THR A 42 9.63 -4.02 -2.53
N SER A 43 9.53 -2.71 -2.30
CA SER A 43 9.68 -1.65 -3.29
C SER A 43 10.99 -0.90 -3.07
N PHE A 44 11.80 -0.84 -4.11
CA PHE A 44 13.12 -0.18 -4.06
C PHE A 44 13.32 0.67 -5.31
N PHE A 45 14.14 1.71 -5.21
CA PHE A 45 14.58 2.42 -6.40
C PHE A 45 15.53 1.54 -7.22
N SER A 46 15.49 1.66 -8.54
CA SER A 46 16.46 1.03 -9.42
C SER A 46 17.88 1.55 -9.14
N ASP A 47 18.89 0.70 -9.37
CA ASP A 47 20.31 0.98 -9.15
C ASP A 47 20.71 1.27 -7.68
N GLU A 48 19.77 1.19 -6.74
CA GLU A 48 20.00 1.38 -5.31
C GLU A 48 20.76 0.19 -4.71
N ASN A 49 21.69 0.48 -3.80
CA ASN A 49 22.31 -0.54 -2.96
C ASN A 49 21.39 -0.83 -1.78
N VAL A 50 20.92 -2.06 -1.68
CA VAL A 50 19.95 -2.52 -0.68
C VAL A 50 20.66 -3.35 0.37
N SER A 51 20.40 -3.02 1.64
CA SER A 51 20.73 -3.85 2.80
C SER A 51 19.45 -4.54 3.30
N TYR A 52 19.30 -5.83 3.02
CA TYR A 52 18.07 -6.58 3.30
C TYR A 52 18.30 -7.59 4.42
N GLN A 53 17.67 -7.39 5.57
CA GLN A 53 17.88 -8.20 6.76
C GLN A 53 16.88 -9.34 6.87
N ILE A 54 17.38 -10.55 7.16
CA ILE A 54 16.59 -11.76 7.34
C ILE A 54 17.03 -12.45 8.63
N ASP A 55 16.05 -12.76 9.48
CA ASP A 55 16.22 -13.58 10.67
C ASP A 55 15.97 -15.05 10.35
N PHE A 56 16.95 -15.88 10.66
CA PHE A 56 16.86 -17.33 10.58
C PHE A 56 16.63 -17.92 11.96
N GLY A 57 15.74 -18.91 12.05
CA GLY A 57 15.49 -19.70 13.26
C GLY A 57 15.26 -21.17 12.92
N THR A 58 15.54 -22.06 13.87
CA THR A 58 15.38 -23.50 13.66
C THR A 58 15.01 -24.24 14.94
N GLU A 59 14.26 -25.34 14.79
CA GLU A 59 13.96 -26.28 15.89
C GLU A 59 14.99 -27.41 16.01
N GLN A 60 15.86 -27.59 15.00
CA GLN A 60 16.84 -28.66 14.93
C GLN A 60 18.23 -28.08 14.63
N PRO A 61 19.34 -28.74 15.00
CA PRO A 61 20.65 -28.22 14.64
C PRO A 61 20.81 -28.22 13.11
N ILE A 62 21.24 -27.07 12.56
CA ILE A 62 21.49 -26.89 11.13
C ILE A 62 22.90 -26.36 10.92
N GLU A 63 23.68 -27.11 10.14
CA GLU A 63 25.00 -26.70 9.64
C GLU A 63 24.99 -26.74 8.11
N GLY A 64 25.39 -25.64 7.48
CA GLY A 64 25.44 -25.57 6.02
C GLY A 64 25.69 -24.17 5.48
N VAL A 65 25.37 -24.00 4.19
CA VAL A 65 25.54 -22.76 3.45
C VAL A 65 24.20 -22.31 2.90
N ILE A 66 23.78 -21.10 3.23
CA ILE A 66 22.66 -20.44 2.56
C ILE A 66 23.20 -19.73 1.33
N GLN A 67 22.78 -20.19 0.16
CA GLN A 67 23.01 -19.56 -1.13
C GLN A 67 21.85 -18.62 -1.41
N TRP A 68 22.10 -17.32 -1.49
CA TRP A 68 21.09 -16.36 -1.93
C TRP A 68 21.36 -15.94 -3.36
N GLN A 69 20.27 -15.64 -4.08
CA GLN A 69 20.34 -15.07 -5.42
C GLN A 69 19.19 -14.07 -5.62
N LEU A 70 19.50 -12.97 -6.30
CA LEU A 70 18.54 -12.03 -6.84
C LEU A 70 18.45 -12.25 -8.34
N THR A 71 17.25 -12.52 -8.84
CA THR A 71 17.02 -12.84 -10.26
C THR A 71 15.99 -11.93 -10.90
N VAL A 72 16.15 -11.63 -12.18
CA VAL A 72 15.22 -10.87 -13.01
C VAL A 72 15.08 -11.59 -14.34
N LEU A 73 13.87 -11.98 -14.73
CA LEU A 73 13.61 -12.68 -16.01
C LEU A 73 14.63 -13.81 -16.28
N HIS A 74 14.90 -14.65 -15.26
CA HIS A 74 15.86 -15.76 -15.28
C HIS A 74 17.35 -15.40 -15.30
N ARG A 75 17.72 -14.12 -15.23
CA ARG A 75 19.12 -13.67 -15.10
C ARG A 75 19.46 -13.38 -13.65
N THR A 76 20.58 -13.89 -13.15
CA THR A 76 21.11 -13.55 -11.83
C THR A 76 21.77 -12.17 -11.84
N PHE A 77 21.34 -11.28 -10.95
CA PHE A 77 21.88 -9.93 -10.74
C PHE A 77 22.78 -9.86 -9.51
N GLY A 78 22.42 -10.59 -8.46
CA GLY A 78 23.22 -10.72 -7.25
C GLY A 78 23.21 -12.16 -6.76
N ARG A 79 24.30 -12.58 -6.12
CA ARG A 79 24.38 -13.85 -5.42
C ARG A 79 25.42 -13.81 -4.33
N GLY A 80 25.30 -14.70 -3.35
CA GLY A 80 26.32 -14.91 -2.35
C GLY A 80 26.00 -16.07 -1.44
N ASP A 81 26.96 -16.39 -0.59
CA ASP A 81 26.94 -17.55 0.29
C ASP A 81 27.07 -17.09 1.74
N ILE A 82 26.27 -17.67 2.63
CA ILE A 82 26.26 -17.37 4.05
C ILE A 82 26.44 -18.68 4.80
N GLN A 83 27.52 -18.78 5.57
CA GLN A 83 27.72 -19.90 6.47
C GLN A 83 26.72 -19.82 7.61
N ILE A 84 26.01 -20.92 7.86
CA ILE A 84 25.06 -21.04 8.96
C ILE A 84 25.41 -22.25 9.83
N ASP A 85 25.44 -22.00 11.12
CA ASP A 85 25.56 -22.98 12.19
C ASP A 85 24.57 -22.49 13.26
N LEU A 86 23.41 -23.12 13.29
CA LEU A 86 22.30 -22.79 14.16
C LEU A 86 21.99 -23.98 15.05
N LYS A 87 21.97 -23.74 16.36
CA LYS A 87 21.45 -24.70 17.34
C LYS A 87 19.92 -24.55 17.46
N PRO A 88 19.21 -25.57 17.99
CA PRO A 88 17.79 -25.44 18.30
C PRO A 88 17.49 -24.17 19.11
N GLU A 89 16.40 -23.48 18.76
CA GLU A 89 15.92 -22.24 19.38
C GLU A 89 16.84 -21.02 19.20
N GLN A 90 17.99 -21.18 18.53
CA GLN A 90 18.88 -20.07 18.21
C GLN A 90 18.32 -19.27 17.03
N ARG A 91 18.40 -17.94 17.13
CA ARG A 91 18.15 -17.02 16.02
C ARG A 91 19.45 -16.43 15.52
N LYS A 92 19.57 -16.27 14.20
CA LYS A 92 20.69 -15.55 13.57
C LYS A 92 20.15 -14.57 12.56
N SER A 93 20.50 -13.30 12.74
CA SER A 93 20.17 -12.26 11.77
C SER A 93 21.30 -12.12 10.75
N VAL A 94 20.94 -12.00 9.48
CA VAL A 94 21.90 -11.79 8.39
C VAL A 94 21.43 -10.68 7.48
N THR A 95 22.36 -9.81 7.10
CA THR A 95 22.14 -8.75 6.11
C THR A 95 22.65 -9.20 4.75
N LEU A 96 21.74 -9.22 3.77
CA LEU A 96 22.06 -9.40 2.36
C LEU A 96 22.33 -8.03 1.75
N ASN A 97 23.46 -7.88 1.06
CA ASN A 97 23.79 -6.66 0.34
C ASN A 97 23.74 -6.95 -1.16
N PHE A 98 22.90 -6.22 -1.88
CA PHE A 98 22.79 -6.34 -3.35
C PHE A 98 22.40 -5.00 -3.97
N GLN A 99 22.67 -4.85 -5.26
CA GLN A 99 22.21 -3.70 -6.02
C GLN A 99 20.92 -4.06 -6.76
N MET A 100 19.91 -3.20 -6.71
CA MET A 100 18.69 -3.36 -7.49
C MET A 100 18.99 -3.20 -8.99
N PRO A 101 18.32 -3.98 -9.85
CA PRO A 101 18.56 -3.91 -11.29
C PRO A 101 18.23 -2.52 -11.83
N HIS A 102 19.01 -2.08 -12.80
CA HIS A 102 18.68 -0.91 -13.60
C HIS A 102 17.35 -1.14 -14.32
N VAL A 103 16.45 -0.15 -14.28
CA VAL A 103 15.20 -0.15 -15.04
C VAL A 103 15.12 1.08 -15.91
N LYS A 104 14.51 0.91 -17.09
CA LYS A 104 14.22 2.04 -17.96
C LYS A 104 13.12 2.90 -17.33
N THR A 105 13.08 4.17 -17.71
CA THR A 105 11.94 5.05 -17.45
C THR A 105 10.63 4.33 -17.78
N HIS A 106 9.60 4.50 -16.94
CA HIS A 106 8.26 3.88 -17.05
C HIS A 106 8.18 2.37 -16.84
N VAL A 107 9.30 1.67 -16.67
CA VAL A 107 9.30 0.22 -16.49
C VAL A 107 9.56 -0.09 -15.02
N ILE A 108 8.53 -0.60 -14.34
CA ILE A 108 8.70 -1.22 -13.03
C ILE A 108 9.00 -2.71 -13.25
N GLN A 109 10.11 -3.18 -12.70
CA GLN A 109 10.61 -4.53 -12.96
C GLN A 109 10.51 -5.40 -11.70
N GLU A 110 9.87 -6.56 -11.83
CA GLU A 110 9.89 -7.59 -10.79
C GLU A 110 11.25 -8.29 -10.76
N SER A 111 11.74 -8.53 -9.54
CA SER A 111 12.91 -9.33 -9.22
C SER A 111 12.51 -10.39 -8.18
N THR A 112 13.17 -11.55 -8.18
CA THR A 112 12.94 -12.59 -7.18
C THR A 112 14.20 -12.78 -6.35
N LEU A 113 14.09 -12.52 -5.04
CA LEU A 113 15.09 -12.91 -4.06
C LEU A 113 14.77 -14.33 -3.58
N SER A 114 15.68 -15.26 -3.80
CA SER A 114 15.53 -16.64 -3.32
C SER A 114 16.74 -17.07 -2.50
N LEU A 115 16.49 -17.77 -1.41
CA LEU A 115 17.52 -18.38 -0.56
C LEU A 115 17.36 -19.90 -0.61
N ARG A 116 18.49 -20.59 -0.74
CA ARG A 116 18.58 -22.05 -0.76
C ARG A 116 19.58 -22.53 0.27
N LEU A 117 19.25 -23.55 1.04
CA LEU A 117 20.15 -24.17 2.01
C LEU A 117 20.83 -25.39 1.37
N ALA A 118 22.16 -25.37 1.31
CA ALA A 118 22.99 -26.53 1.00
C ALA A 118 23.61 -27.07 2.30
N GLN A 119 23.17 -28.26 2.74
CA GLN A 119 23.65 -28.88 3.97
C GLN A 119 24.92 -29.71 3.74
N ALA A 120 25.77 -29.84 4.77
CA ALA A 120 26.96 -30.68 4.70
C ALA A 120 26.58 -32.15 4.48
N GLY A 121 27.05 -32.74 3.38
CA GLY A 121 26.84 -34.16 3.05
C GLY A 121 25.53 -34.47 2.30
N ASN A 122 24.65 -33.48 2.10
CA ASN A 122 23.48 -33.60 1.23
C ASN A 122 23.71 -32.74 -0.03
N GLY A 123 23.71 -33.36 -1.20
CA GLY A 123 24.14 -32.70 -2.44
C GLY A 123 23.15 -31.66 -2.99
N ASP A 124 21.87 -31.77 -2.62
CA ASP A 124 20.81 -30.94 -3.18
C ASP A 124 20.47 -29.76 -2.25
N ALA A 125 20.51 -28.55 -2.81
CA ALA A 125 20.12 -27.35 -2.10
C ALA A 125 18.59 -27.18 -2.11
N VAL A 126 17.99 -26.96 -0.94
CA VAL A 126 16.52 -26.80 -0.78
C VAL A 126 16.18 -25.32 -0.68
N THR A 127 15.16 -24.85 -1.42
CA THR A 127 14.68 -23.47 -1.31
C THR A 127 13.98 -23.26 0.02
N ILE A 128 14.46 -22.30 0.82
CA ILE A 128 13.93 -22.00 2.17
C ILE A 128 13.17 -20.68 2.22
N PHE A 129 13.33 -19.82 1.20
CA PHE A 129 12.67 -18.52 1.12
C PHE A 129 12.64 -18.03 -0.32
N GLN A 130 11.53 -17.41 -0.71
CA GLN A 130 11.39 -16.73 -1.97
C GLN A 130 10.48 -15.51 -1.80
N ARG A 131 10.93 -14.33 -2.24
CA ARG A 131 10.13 -13.10 -2.21
C ARG A 131 10.29 -12.30 -3.50
N GLY A 132 9.18 -11.78 -4.00
CA GLY A 132 9.16 -10.80 -5.09
C GLY A 132 9.54 -9.42 -4.57
N LEU A 133 10.48 -8.77 -5.24
CA LEU A 133 10.91 -7.39 -5.01
C LEU A 133 10.67 -6.58 -6.30
N TRP A 134 10.37 -5.30 -6.17
CA TRP A 134 10.06 -4.41 -7.28
C TRP A 134 11.11 -3.32 -7.39
N ALA A 135 11.72 -3.20 -8.58
CA ALA A 135 12.61 -2.11 -8.92
C ALA A 135 11.80 -1.02 -9.65
N PHE A 136 11.74 0.16 -9.04
CA PHE A 136 11.05 1.32 -9.58
C PHE A 136 12.04 2.33 -10.15
N PRO A 137 11.76 2.95 -11.32
CA PRO A 137 12.49 4.12 -11.74
C PRO A 137 12.30 5.26 -10.72
N ARG A 138 13.33 6.08 -10.53
CA ARG A 138 13.30 7.18 -9.55
C ARG A 138 12.22 8.21 -9.82
N ASP A 139 12.00 8.53 -11.10
CA ASP A 139 11.00 9.48 -11.53
C ASP A 139 9.70 8.73 -11.93
N ALA A 140 8.65 8.94 -11.14
CA ALA A 140 7.31 8.39 -11.39
C ALA A 140 6.50 9.19 -12.41
N PHE A 141 6.98 10.39 -12.75
CA PHE A 141 6.29 11.40 -13.56
C PHE A 141 7.01 11.71 -14.89
N ALA A 142 8.12 11.02 -15.16
CA ALA A 142 8.87 11.14 -16.40
C ALA A 142 7.93 11.14 -17.62
N ASP A 143 8.14 12.01 -18.61
CA ASP A 143 7.30 12.15 -19.81
C ASP A 143 5.79 12.37 -19.57
N ARG A 144 5.35 12.66 -18.34
CA ARG A 144 3.95 12.91 -18.00
C ARG A 144 3.59 14.40 -17.88
N ASN A 145 4.52 15.30 -18.18
CA ASN A 145 4.31 16.75 -18.06
C ASN A 145 3.08 17.26 -18.81
N ALA A 146 2.82 16.76 -20.02
CA ALA A 146 1.63 17.17 -20.77
C ALA A 146 0.32 16.77 -20.06
N TRP A 147 0.27 15.57 -19.47
CA TRP A 147 -0.87 15.10 -18.69
C TRP A 147 -1.00 15.90 -17.39
N LEU A 148 0.09 16.08 -16.63
CA LEU A 148 0.06 16.84 -15.38
C LEU A 148 -0.42 18.29 -15.58
N ASN A 149 0.00 18.95 -16.65
CA ASN A 149 -0.49 20.30 -16.98
C ASN A 149 -2.00 20.33 -17.28
N GLN A 150 -2.58 19.25 -17.78
CA GLN A 150 -4.03 19.16 -18.05
C GLN A 150 -4.85 18.99 -16.77
N LEU A 151 -4.26 18.49 -15.68
CA LEU A 151 -4.95 18.29 -14.41
C LEU A 151 -5.29 19.60 -13.68
N ASP A 152 -4.66 20.73 -14.08
CA ASP A 152 -4.78 22.04 -13.44
C ASP A 152 -4.68 21.95 -11.90
N LEU A 153 -3.58 21.36 -11.41
CA LEU A 153 -3.41 21.11 -9.98
C LEU A 153 -3.39 22.42 -9.18
N ARG A 154 -4.19 22.48 -8.12
CA ARG A 154 -4.27 23.62 -7.19
C ARG A 154 -3.83 23.18 -5.81
N LEU A 155 -2.84 23.82 -5.23
CA LEU A 155 -2.26 23.41 -3.95
C LEU A 155 -2.57 24.40 -2.83
N TYR A 156 -3.30 23.98 -1.80
CA TYR A 156 -3.35 24.68 -0.52
C TYR A 156 -2.40 24.00 0.46
N ASP A 157 -1.21 24.58 0.63
CA ASP A 157 -0.16 24.06 1.50
C ASP A 157 0.53 25.22 2.24
N PRO A 158 -0.06 25.72 3.34
CA PRO A 158 0.54 26.80 4.12
C PRO A 158 1.83 26.38 4.84
N VAL A 159 2.11 25.07 4.96
CA VAL A 159 3.34 24.52 5.57
C VAL A 159 4.48 24.53 4.55
N GLY A 160 4.20 24.11 3.31
CA GLY A 160 5.09 24.16 2.17
C GLY A 160 5.87 22.87 1.90
N ASP A 161 5.73 21.86 2.74
CA ASP A 161 6.45 20.59 2.60
C ASP A 161 5.96 19.78 1.39
N THR A 162 4.64 19.80 1.14
CA THR A 162 4.07 19.16 -0.05
C THR A 162 4.46 19.93 -1.31
N ALA A 163 4.43 21.27 -1.30
CA ALA A 163 4.87 22.10 -2.42
C ALA A 163 6.31 21.77 -2.84
N LYS A 164 7.21 21.64 -1.86
CA LYS A 164 8.62 21.30 -2.10
C LYS A 164 8.78 19.98 -2.86
N VAL A 165 8.04 18.93 -2.49
CA VAL A 165 8.18 17.64 -3.17
C VAL A 165 7.52 17.61 -4.55
N LEU A 166 6.47 18.40 -4.76
CA LEU A 166 5.90 18.61 -6.10
C LEU A 166 6.89 19.35 -7.01
N ASP A 167 7.55 20.40 -6.50
CA ASP A 167 8.60 21.13 -7.23
C ASP A 167 9.80 20.22 -7.56
N GLU A 168 10.28 19.43 -6.59
CA GLU A 168 11.38 18.47 -6.78
C GLU A 168 11.09 17.43 -7.87
N ALA A 169 9.81 17.11 -8.10
CA ALA A 169 9.36 16.19 -9.13
C ALA A 169 8.84 16.86 -10.40
N GLU A 170 9.05 18.18 -10.54
CA GLU A 170 8.63 18.98 -11.68
C GLU A 170 7.12 18.88 -11.97
N ILE A 171 6.30 18.67 -10.93
CA ILE A 171 4.85 18.57 -11.04
C ILE A 171 4.27 19.99 -11.05
N PRO A 172 3.60 20.44 -12.13
CA PRO A 172 3.04 21.78 -12.19
C PRO A 172 1.83 21.93 -11.26
N PHE A 173 1.82 23.00 -10.46
CA PHE A 173 0.67 23.37 -9.62
C PHE A 173 0.52 24.90 -9.51
N GLN A 174 -0.66 25.35 -9.09
CA GLN A 174 -0.94 26.73 -8.72
C GLN A 174 -1.23 26.81 -7.23
N GLU A 175 -0.47 27.64 -6.50
CA GLU A 175 -0.69 27.84 -5.07
C GLU A 175 -2.00 28.56 -4.76
N ILE A 176 -2.70 28.07 -3.75
CA ILE A 176 -3.82 28.72 -3.09
C ILE A 176 -3.35 29.23 -1.73
N ARG A 177 -3.46 30.53 -1.51
CA ARG A 177 -2.91 31.19 -0.31
C ARG A 177 -3.88 31.31 0.86
N SER A 178 -5.15 30.96 0.67
CA SER A 178 -6.17 31.10 1.72
C SER A 178 -7.37 30.19 1.48
N ILE A 179 -8.07 29.85 2.57
CA ILE A 179 -9.33 29.10 2.53
C ILE A 179 -10.41 29.86 1.71
N ALA A 180 -10.42 31.19 1.78
CA ALA A 180 -11.34 31.99 0.98
C ALA A 180 -11.09 31.86 -0.54
N ALA A 181 -9.83 31.79 -0.96
CA ALA A 181 -9.49 31.53 -2.36
C ALA A 181 -9.80 30.08 -2.75
N LEU A 182 -9.57 29.13 -1.84
CA LEU A 182 -9.92 27.72 -2.03
C LEU A 182 -11.43 27.54 -2.30
N ALA A 183 -12.28 28.27 -1.58
CA ALA A 183 -13.74 28.22 -1.78
C ALA A 183 -14.23 28.75 -3.14
N THR A 184 -13.36 29.38 -3.93
CA THR A 184 -13.69 29.93 -5.26
C THR A 184 -13.21 29.06 -6.42
N ILE A 185 -12.64 27.88 -6.13
CA ILE A 185 -12.12 26.98 -7.16
C ILE A 185 -13.29 26.27 -7.86
N GLU A 186 -13.35 26.46 -9.18
CA GLU A 186 -14.40 25.89 -10.04
C GLU A 186 -13.90 24.73 -10.91
N ASN A 187 -12.57 24.54 -11.03
CA ASN A 187 -11.98 23.51 -11.90
C ASN A 187 -10.63 23.03 -11.35
N GLY A 188 -10.19 21.88 -11.84
CA GLY A 188 -8.90 21.27 -11.52
C GLY A 188 -8.97 20.30 -10.33
N ILE A 189 -7.84 19.67 -10.03
CA ILE A 189 -7.68 18.85 -8.82
C ILE A 189 -7.09 19.70 -7.72
N VAL A 190 -7.76 19.74 -6.58
CA VAL A 190 -7.27 20.43 -5.38
C VAL A 190 -6.43 19.45 -4.54
N ILE A 191 -5.23 19.86 -4.18
CA ILE A 191 -4.37 19.18 -3.23
C ILE A 191 -4.30 20.01 -1.96
N ILE A 192 -4.55 19.36 -0.83
CA ILE A 192 -4.40 19.89 0.51
C ILE A 192 -3.14 19.26 1.10
N GLY A 193 -2.16 20.11 1.40
CA GLY A 193 -0.83 19.71 1.87
C GLY A 193 -0.84 19.02 3.22
N GLU A 194 0.30 18.39 3.53
CA GLU A 194 0.54 17.70 4.79
C GLU A 194 0.61 18.64 5.99
N GLY A 195 0.32 18.09 7.17
CA GLY A 195 0.54 18.79 8.44
C GLY A 195 -0.45 19.91 8.72
N ILE A 196 -1.51 20.05 7.92
CA ILE A 196 -2.52 21.09 8.13
C ILE A 196 -3.39 20.73 9.34
N GLU A 197 -3.31 21.58 10.38
CA GLU A 197 -4.17 21.48 11.56
C GLU A 197 -5.59 21.94 11.25
N VAL A 198 -6.57 21.04 11.41
CA VAL A 198 -7.98 21.35 11.08
C VAL A 198 -8.58 22.33 12.08
N GLN A 199 -8.17 22.27 13.35
CA GLN A 199 -8.66 23.19 14.39
C GLN A 199 -8.22 24.64 14.13
N SER A 200 -6.97 24.83 13.68
CA SER A 200 -6.41 26.15 13.35
C SER A 200 -6.94 26.72 12.04
N ASN A 201 -7.52 25.87 11.17
CA ASN A 201 -8.08 26.22 9.87
C ASN A 201 -9.61 26.06 9.87
N SER A 202 -10.29 26.85 10.69
CA SER A 202 -11.76 26.80 10.83
C SER A 202 -12.47 26.90 9.46
N GLY A 203 -13.39 25.97 9.21
CA GLY A 203 -14.14 25.92 7.95
C GLY A 203 -13.44 25.18 6.81
N LEU A 204 -12.20 24.69 6.99
CA LEU A 204 -11.48 23.98 5.94
C LEU A 204 -12.25 22.73 5.50
N ALA A 205 -12.55 21.82 6.42
CA ALA A 205 -13.24 20.57 6.09
C ALA A 205 -14.60 20.83 5.44
N GLU A 206 -15.38 21.77 5.96
CA GLU A 206 -16.65 22.19 5.38
C GLU A 206 -16.50 22.73 3.96
N THR A 207 -15.45 23.53 3.71
CA THR A 207 -15.12 24.04 2.38
C THR A 207 -14.79 22.91 1.42
N LEU A 208 -13.96 21.94 1.84
CA LEU A 208 -13.59 20.79 1.01
C LEU A 208 -14.81 19.96 0.62
N PHE A 209 -15.69 19.66 1.58
CA PHE A 209 -16.91 18.93 1.28
C PHE A 209 -17.86 19.72 0.36
N SER A 210 -17.98 21.04 0.55
CA SER A 210 -18.78 21.88 -0.33
C SER A 210 -18.25 21.84 -1.76
N LEU A 211 -16.94 21.99 -1.95
CA LEU A 211 -16.29 21.90 -3.25
C LEU A 211 -16.55 20.54 -3.91
N CYS A 212 -16.44 19.44 -3.15
CA CYS A 212 -16.78 18.11 -3.67
C CYS A 212 -18.26 17.99 -4.05
N ALA A 213 -19.16 18.54 -3.24
CA ALA A 213 -20.59 18.56 -3.53
C ALA A 213 -20.97 19.41 -4.78
N ASP A 214 -20.03 20.25 -5.23
CA ASP A 214 -20.10 21.04 -6.46
C ASP A 214 -19.27 20.43 -7.62
N GLY A 215 -18.72 19.23 -7.42
CA GLY A 215 -18.04 18.43 -8.45
C GLY A 215 -16.51 18.52 -8.45
N GLN A 216 -15.92 19.24 -7.50
CA GLN A 216 -14.46 19.27 -7.37
C GLN A 216 -13.91 17.95 -6.83
N ARG A 217 -12.62 17.76 -7.12
CA ARG A 217 -11.87 16.58 -6.70
C ARG A 217 -10.70 17.00 -5.86
N ILE A 218 -10.60 16.38 -4.70
CA ILE A 218 -9.74 16.83 -3.63
C ILE A 218 -8.92 15.66 -3.14
N LEU A 219 -7.61 15.89 -3.04
CA LEU A 219 -6.66 15.02 -2.39
C LEU A 219 -6.10 15.72 -1.17
N TRP A 220 -6.19 15.11 0.00
CA TRP A 220 -5.69 15.66 1.26
C TRP A 220 -4.71 14.70 1.90
N PHE A 221 -3.47 15.15 2.09
CA PHE A 221 -2.42 14.37 2.72
C PHE A 221 -2.23 14.69 4.21
N SER A 222 -2.04 13.64 5.00
CA SER A 222 -1.66 13.63 6.42
C SER A 222 -2.00 14.89 7.23
N PRO A 223 -3.28 15.17 7.51
CA PRO A 223 -3.68 16.24 8.43
C PRO A 223 -2.98 16.07 9.79
N ALA A 224 -2.57 17.17 10.45
CA ALA A 224 -1.83 17.08 11.71
C ALA A 224 -2.72 16.68 12.90
N ASN A 225 -3.77 17.46 13.19
CA ASN A 225 -4.67 17.18 14.30
C ASN A 225 -6.06 17.80 14.10
N GLY A 226 -6.99 17.37 14.94
CA GLY A 226 -8.34 17.89 15.00
C GLY A 226 -9.41 16.85 14.72
N HIS A 227 -10.59 17.33 14.36
CA HIS A 227 -11.70 16.53 13.92
C HIS A 227 -12.53 17.31 12.90
N PHE A 228 -13.38 16.63 12.17
CA PHE A 228 -14.42 17.26 11.36
C PHE A 228 -15.69 16.42 11.33
N GLY A 229 -16.83 17.08 11.18
CA GLY A 229 -18.12 16.41 10.97
C GLY A 229 -18.31 16.00 9.51
N ILE A 230 -19.03 14.90 9.29
CA ILE A 230 -19.43 14.50 7.93
C ILE A 230 -20.76 15.22 7.60
N PRO A 231 -20.83 15.98 6.49
CA PRO A 231 -22.03 16.76 6.18
C PRO A 231 -23.24 15.86 5.93
N GLY A 232 -24.43 16.34 6.33
CA GLY A 232 -25.69 15.61 6.23
C GLY A 232 -25.85 14.43 7.20
N ILE A 233 -24.99 14.31 8.21
CA ILE A 233 -25.16 13.41 9.35
C ILE A 233 -25.45 14.25 10.61
N GLY A 234 -26.51 13.91 11.35
CA GLY A 234 -26.91 14.64 12.56
C GLY A 234 -27.69 15.93 12.27
N ASP A 235 -27.36 17.02 12.98
CA ASP A 235 -28.08 18.30 12.91
C ASP A 235 -27.89 19.04 11.57
N ASP A 236 -26.95 18.62 10.73
CA ASP A 236 -26.54 19.32 9.51
C ASP A 236 -27.24 18.79 8.25
N SER A 237 -28.51 18.41 8.39
CA SER A 237 -29.28 17.68 7.35
C SER A 237 -29.56 18.49 6.08
N GLU A 238 -29.39 19.81 6.12
CA GLU A 238 -29.57 20.69 4.96
C GLU A 238 -28.36 20.67 3.99
N LYS A 239 -27.17 20.24 4.44
CA LYS A 239 -26.00 20.13 3.58
C LYS A 239 -26.05 18.87 2.73
N LYS A 240 -25.56 18.97 1.49
CA LYS A 240 -25.37 17.81 0.62
C LYS A 240 -24.40 16.84 1.28
N ARG A 241 -24.85 15.60 1.48
CA ARG A 241 -24.03 14.50 2.02
C ARG A 241 -23.32 13.76 0.89
N PRO A 242 -22.17 13.12 1.17
CA PRO A 242 -21.60 12.16 0.25
C PRO A 242 -22.57 10.98 0.03
N ASP A 243 -22.59 10.44 -1.19
CA ASP A 243 -23.33 9.22 -1.50
C ASP A 243 -22.65 7.98 -0.94
N HIS A 244 -21.32 7.99 -0.91
CA HIS A 244 -20.49 6.92 -0.33
C HIS A 244 -19.44 7.53 0.57
N LEU A 245 -19.22 6.84 1.68
CA LEU A 245 -18.11 7.09 2.59
C LEU A 245 -17.40 5.76 2.82
N LEU A 246 -16.11 5.71 2.52
CA LEU A 246 -15.28 4.52 2.63
C LEU A 246 -14.11 4.82 3.56
N LEU A 247 -13.95 4.01 4.60
CA LEU A 247 -12.85 4.06 5.55
C LEU A 247 -12.00 2.80 5.38
N MET A 248 -10.71 2.96 5.14
CA MET A 248 -9.78 1.85 4.87
C MET A 248 -8.46 2.03 5.62
N GLY A 249 -7.77 0.92 5.84
CA GLY A 249 -6.41 0.94 6.36
C GLY A 249 -5.40 1.28 5.28
N SER A 250 -4.13 1.09 5.61
CA SER A 250 -3.01 1.28 4.69
C SER A 250 -2.96 0.22 3.58
N ASP A 251 -3.75 -0.84 3.68
CA ASP A 251 -3.97 -1.85 2.63
C ASP A 251 -4.57 -1.25 1.34
N ARG A 252 -5.17 -0.06 1.43
CA ARG A 252 -5.60 0.70 0.25
C ARG A 252 -4.46 0.96 -0.74
N LEU A 253 -3.22 1.14 -0.27
CA LEU A 253 -2.06 1.29 -1.16
C LEU A 253 -1.90 0.11 -2.12
N TRP A 254 -2.07 -1.12 -1.61
CA TRP A 254 -1.97 -2.33 -2.41
C TRP A 254 -3.10 -2.42 -3.45
N GLN A 255 -4.28 -1.88 -3.13
CA GLN A 255 -5.41 -1.81 -4.06
C GLN A 255 -5.17 -0.79 -5.19
N LEU A 256 -4.48 0.32 -4.90
CA LEU A 256 -4.05 1.28 -5.93
C LEU A 256 -3.06 0.65 -6.89
N ASP A 257 -2.06 -0.04 -6.34
CA ASP A 257 -1.05 -0.74 -7.11
C ASP A 257 -0.38 -1.81 -6.24
N LYS A 258 -0.54 -3.08 -6.64
CA LYS A 258 -0.08 -4.26 -5.88
C LYS A 258 1.43 -4.32 -5.64
N ARG A 259 2.18 -3.44 -6.32
CA ARG A 259 3.63 -3.32 -6.22
C ARG A 259 4.07 -2.36 -5.13
N LEU A 260 3.15 -1.58 -4.57
CA LEU A 260 3.41 -0.63 -3.50
C LEU A 260 3.30 -1.32 -2.14
N ASP A 261 4.16 -0.93 -1.21
CA ASP A 261 4.16 -1.39 0.18
C ASP A 261 4.10 -0.23 1.17
N THR A 262 3.81 -0.55 2.42
CA THR A 262 3.67 0.42 3.51
C THR A 262 4.98 0.72 4.23
N PHE A 263 6.12 0.16 3.78
CA PHE A 263 7.36 0.18 4.56
C PHE A 263 7.84 1.59 4.91
N ALA A 264 7.66 2.53 3.98
CA ALA A 264 8.08 3.92 4.18
C ALA A 264 7.45 4.57 5.43
N TRP A 265 6.28 4.09 5.88
CA TRP A 265 5.51 4.61 7.01
C TRP A 265 5.47 3.68 8.23
N THR A 266 6.17 2.54 8.18
CA THR A 266 6.30 1.62 9.31
C THR A 266 7.70 1.61 9.90
N ALA A 267 8.65 2.32 9.28
CA ALA A 267 9.95 2.62 9.88
C ALA A 267 9.75 3.52 11.13
N GLU A 268 10.56 3.29 12.18
CA GLU A 268 10.34 3.81 13.55
C GLU A 268 10.08 5.33 13.66
N ASP A 269 10.52 6.11 12.67
CA ASP A 269 10.50 7.57 12.69
C ASP A 269 9.46 8.23 11.79
N HIS A 270 8.75 7.49 10.93
CA HIS A 270 7.83 8.07 9.94
C HIS A 270 6.39 7.67 10.25
N GLN A 271 5.57 8.60 10.73
CA GLN A 271 4.20 8.32 11.14
C GLN A 271 3.20 9.10 10.31
N GLY A 272 2.24 8.37 9.73
CA GLY A 272 1.00 8.98 9.24
C GLY A 272 0.05 9.37 10.39
N VAL A 273 -1.12 9.85 10.02
CA VAL A 273 -2.24 10.11 10.92
C VAL A 273 -3.30 9.02 10.78
N GLY A 274 -3.83 8.59 11.92
CA GLY A 274 -4.98 7.68 11.99
C GLY A 274 -6.31 8.44 12.00
N LEU A 275 -7.36 7.78 11.56
CA LEU A 275 -8.73 8.28 11.54
C LEU A 275 -9.58 7.39 12.44
N GLN A 276 -10.36 8.02 13.32
CA GLN A 276 -11.32 7.35 14.17
C GLN A 276 -12.69 8.02 14.08
N LEU A 277 -13.75 7.21 14.13
CA LEU A 277 -15.10 7.72 14.35
C LEU A 277 -15.29 7.97 15.85
N ALA A 278 -15.71 9.17 16.20
CA ALA A 278 -16.02 9.55 17.56
C ALA A 278 -17.40 10.20 17.65
N ASP A 279 -18.02 10.13 18.83
CA ASP A 279 -19.18 10.93 19.18
C ASP A 279 -18.72 12.17 19.96
N GLU A 280 -18.97 13.34 19.40
CA GLU A 280 -18.73 14.62 20.05
C GLU A 280 -20.04 15.40 20.19
N GLY A 281 -20.64 15.30 21.38
CA GLY A 281 -21.87 16.02 21.70
C GLY A 281 -23.09 15.56 20.91
N GLY A 282 -23.20 14.26 20.60
CA GLY A 282 -24.29 13.69 19.80
C GLY A 282 -24.07 13.79 18.29
N ARG A 283 -22.86 14.14 17.85
CA ARG A 283 -22.46 14.26 16.45
C ARG A 283 -21.33 13.28 16.14
N ILE A 284 -21.49 12.56 15.04
CA ILE A 284 -20.44 11.68 14.53
C ILE A 284 -19.38 12.55 13.84
N VAL A 285 -18.16 12.49 14.33
CA VAL A 285 -17.00 13.18 13.77
C VAL A 285 -15.92 12.17 13.36
N ILE A 286 -15.10 12.56 12.38
CA ILE A 286 -13.83 11.92 12.08
C ILE A 286 -12.75 12.66 12.87
N LYS A 287 -12.08 11.96 13.77
CA LYS A 287 -10.98 12.47 14.58
C LYS A 287 -9.65 11.98 14.03
N PHE A 288 -8.68 12.88 13.97
CA PHE A 288 -7.28 12.58 13.67
C PHE A 288 -6.54 12.14 14.94
N VAL A 289 -5.80 11.04 14.85
CA VAL A 289 -5.06 10.47 15.98
C VAL A 289 -3.61 10.17 15.63
N GLU A 290 -2.72 10.52 16.57
CA GLU A 290 -1.27 10.24 16.54
C GLU A 290 -0.89 9.53 17.86
N PRO A 291 -0.14 8.41 17.84
CA PRO A 291 0.30 7.67 16.65
C PRO A 291 -0.88 7.15 15.82
N PRO A 292 -0.68 6.78 14.54
CA PRO A 292 -1.77 6.35 13.67
C PRO A 292 -2.44 5.09 14.22
N ASP A 293 -3.68 5.26 14.69
CA ASP A 293 -4.56 4.20 15.17
C ASP A 293 -5.90 4.29 14.43
N GLY A 294 -6.45 3.15 14.00
CA GLY A 294 -7.64 3.09 13.17
C GLY A 294 -7.35 3.11 11.66
N TRP A 295 -8.14 3.88 10.91
CA TRP A 295 -8.04 3.94 9.44
C TRP A 295 -6.98 4.96 9.02
N THR A 296 -6.35 4.77 7.86
CA THR A 296 -5.39 5.75 7.31
C THR A 296 -5.91 6.34 6.00
N TRP A 297 -7.17 6.06 5.66
CA TRP A 297 -7.75 6.42 4.39
C TRP A 297 -9.24 6.69 4.53
N LEU A 298 -9.70 7.79 3.93
CA LEU A 298 -11.11 8.10 3.77
C LEU A 298 -11.37 8.51 2.31
N GLU A 299 -12.39 7.92 1.70
CA GLU A 299 -12.94 8.39 0.43
C GLU A 299 -14.39 8.82 0.64
N ALA A 300 -14.73 10.01 0.16
CA ALA A 300 -16.11 10.50 0.08
C ALA A 300 -16.43 10.85 -1.37
N THR A 301 -17.53 10.31 -1.91
CA THR A 301 -17.92 10.54 -3.32
C THR A 301 -19.31 11.14 -3.43
N PHE A 302 -19.48 12.08 -4.35
CA PHE A 302 -20.74 12.76 -4.68
C PHE A 302 -21.11 12.41 -6.13
N ARG A 303 -22.01 11.44 -6.30
CA ARG A 303 -22.34 10.85 -7.61
C ARG A 303 -23.00 11.84 -8.57
N ASP A 304 -23.82 12.74 -8.05
CA ASP A 304 -24.56 13.70 -8.88
C ASP A 304 -23.63 14.71 -9.58
N THR A 305 -22.46 14.99 -9.00
CA THR A 305 -21.49 15.97 -9.50
C THR A 305 -20.14 15.35 -9.88
N ASP A 306 -19.96 14.06 -9.65
CA ASP A 306 -18.70 13.31 -9.76
C ASP A 306 -17.55 13.90 -8.92
N GLY A 307 -17.91 14.63 -7.87
CA GLY A 307 -16.95 15.19 -6.92
C GLY A 307 -16.47 14.15 -5.92
N GLN A 308 -15.23 14.30 -5.47
CA GLN A 308 -14.57 13.29 -4.64
C GLN A 308 -13.58 13.93 -3.67
N LEU A 309 -13.61 13.48 -2.43
CA LEU A 309 -12.56 13.73 -1.45
C LEU A 309 -11.82 12.43 -1.17
N ILE A 310 -10.51 12.43 -1.36
CA ILE A 310 -9.61 11.40 -0.86
C ILE A 310 -8.76 12.02 0.23
N LEU A 311 -8.88 11.51 1.45
CA LEU A 311 -8.01 11.85 2.56
C LEU A 311 -7.07 10.66 2.79
N CYS A 312 -5.79 10.89 2.56
CA CYS A 312 -4.72 9.94 2.79
C CYS A 312 -3.99 10.33 4.08
N GLY A 313 -4.12 9.50 5.12
CA GLY A 313 -3.42 9.70 6.39
C GLY A 313 -1.91 9.40 6.32
N LEU A 314 -1.40 8.97 5.17
CA LEU A 314 0.02 8.71 4.99
C LEU A 314 0.75 10.01 4.59
N GLN A 315 1.87 10.29 5.25
CA GLN A 315 2.75 11.40 4.87
C GLN A 315 3.30 11.18 3.45
N LEU A 316 3.57 12.24 2.72
CA LEU A 316 4.10 12.19 1.36
C LEU A 316 5.50 12.80 1.31
N ALA A 317 5.68 13.98 1.89
CA ALA A 317 6.88 14.78 1.80
C ALA A 317 8.05 14.19 2.60
N GLU A 318 7.78 13.78 3.84
CA GLU A 318 8.82 13.27 4.76
C GLU A 318 9.49 11.99 4.21
N VAL A 319 8.68 11.13 3.60
CA VAL A 319 9.10 9.82 3.09
C VAL A 319 9.44 9.80 1.59
N TRP A 320 9.36 10.96 0.93
CA TRP A 320 9.47 11.11 -0.54
C TRP A 320 10.71 10.48 -1.17
N ASN A 321 11.81 10.46 -0.41
CA ASN A 321 13.12 9.95 -0.83
C ASN A 321 13.48 8.61 -0.16
N VAL A 322 12.67 8.11 0.77
CA VAL A 322 12.92 6.87 1.52
C VAL A 322 12.59 5.64 0.68
N SER A 323 11.52 5.70 -0.10
CA SER A 323 11.02 4.59 -0.93
C SER A 323 10.42 5.16 -2.22
N PRO A 324 10.32 4.36 -3.30
CA PRO A 324 9.50 4.74 -4.44
C PRO A 324 8.02 4.91 -4.10
N THR A 325 7.52 4.26 -3.04
CA THR A 325 6.07 4.17 -2.80
C THR A 325 5.34 5.52 -2.76
N PRO A 326 5.79 6.57 -2.04
CA PRO A 326 5.08 7.85 -1.97
C PRO A 326 4.90 8.51 -3.34
N ARG A 327 5.92 8.42 -4.21
CA ARG A 327 5.91 9.00 -5.56
C ARG A 327 4.88 8.32 -6.45
N TYR A 328 4.89 7.00 -6.45
CA TYR A 328 3.98 6.20 -7.26
C TYR A 328 2.56 6.18 -6.68
N MET A 329 2.41 6.31 -5.36
CA MET A 329 1.11 6.54 -4.72
C MET A 329 0.49 7.84 -5.23
N LEU A 330 1.23 8.96 -5.21
CA LEU A 330 0.73 10.23 -5.75
C LEU A 330 0.34 10.09 -7.22
N ALA A 331 1.17 9.46 -8.05
CA ALA A 331 0.86 9.24 -9.46
C ALA A 331 -0.46 8.47 -9.65
N ARG A 332 -0.68 7.39 -8.88
CA ARG A 332 -1.92 6.60 -8.92
C ARG A 332 -3.14 7.35 -8.42
N LEU A 333 -2.96 8.18 -7.40
CA LEU A 333 -4.04 9.03 -6.87
C LEU A 333 -4.47 10.08 -7.89
N LEU A 334 -3.51 10.71 -8.58
CA LEU A 334 -3.81 11.67 -9.65
C LEU A 334 -4.48 10.98 -10.85
N GLU A 335 -4.05 9.76 -11.21
CA GLU A 335 -4.73 8.94 -12.23
C GLU A 335 -6.17 8.59 -11.81
N GLN A 336 -6.40 8.20 -10.54
CA GLN A 336 -7.73 7.90 -10.02
C GLN A 336 -8.65 9.13 -10.04
N LEU A 337 -8.10 10.30 -9.69
CA LEU A 337 -8.83 11.56 -9.70
C LEU A 337 -8.97 12.16 -11.10
N ASP A 338 -8.39 11.59 -12.15
CA ASP A 338 -8.55 12.04 -13.52
C ASP A 338 -9.76 11.35 -14.18
N ASN A 339 -10.80 12.12 -14.54
CA ASN A 339 -12.02 11.59 -15.17
C ASN A 339 -11.84 11.33 -16.66
N SER A 340 -10.78 11.85 -17.28
CA SER A 340 -10.57 11.71 -18.72
C SER A 340 -10.41 10.25 -19.15
N GLN A 341 -10.17 9.34 -18.18
CA GLN A 341 -9.96 7.92 -18.41
C GLN A 341 -11.13 7.00 -18.06
N LYS A 342 -12.29 7.50 -17.59
CA LYS A 342 -13.48 6.63 -17.51
C LYS A 342 -13.79 6.17 -18.93
N PRO A 343 -13.65 4.87 -19.27
CA PRO A 343 -14.13 4.38 -20.55
C PRO A 343 -15.60 4.77 -20.62
N GLU A 344 -16.04 5.40 -21.71
CA GLU A 344 -17.46 5.47 -22.00
C GLU A 344 -17.99 4.06 -21.81
N GLU A 345 -18.69 3.80 -20.71
CA GLU A 345 -19.40 2.56 -20.50
C GLU A 345 -20.30 2.48 -21.71
N GLN A 346 -19.95 1.57 -22.62
CA GLN A 346 -20.70 1.32 -23.83
C GLN A 346 -22.15 1.24 -23.40
N GLU A 347 -22.94 2.23 -23.83
CA GLU A 347 -24.38 2.15 -23.82
C GLU A 347 -24.71 0.86 -24.57
N THR A 348 -24.81 -0.25 -23.84
CA THR A 348 -25.46 -1.46 -24.31
C THR A 348 -26.93 -1.06 -24.45
N GLU A 349 -27.21 -0.42 -25.59
CA GLU A 349 -28.55 -0.24 -26.11
C GLU A 349 -29.23 -1.63 -26.16
N LYS A 350 -30.24 -1.74 -25.28
CA LYS A 350 -31.55 -2.38 -25.46
C LYS A 350 -31.63 -3.85 -25.89
#